data_AF-A0A8C9A2V3-F1
#
_entry.id   AF-A0A8C9A2V3-F1
#
_cell.length_a   1.000
_cell.length_b   1.000
_cell.length_c   1.000
_cell.angle_alpha   90.00
_cell.angle_beta   90.00
_cell.angle_gamma   90.00
#
_symmetry.space_group_name_H-M   'P 1'
#
loop_
_entity.id
_entity.type
_entity.pdbx_description
1 polymer ?
#
loop_
_entity_poly.entity_id
_entity_poly.type
_entity_poly.pdbx_seq_one_letter_code
_entity_poly.pdbx_strand_id
1 'polypeptide(L)'
;MKTSVLLSWEFPDNYNSPTPYKIQYNGLTLDVDGRTTKKLITHLKPHTFYNFVLTNRGSSLGGLQQTVTAWTAFNLLSGKPSVAPKPDADGFIMVYLPDGQSPVPVQYAQPHHPISRLRNDWGSPQDHSMPQSPCPSS
;
A
#
# COMPACT_ATOMS: atom_id res chain seq x y z
N MET A 1 16.64 -4.46 -8.79
CA MET A 1 15.17 -4.31 -8.87
C MET A 1 14.82 -3.18 -9.83
N LYS A 2 13.70 -3.29 -10.56
CA LYS A 2 13.19 -2.20 -11.41
C LYS A 2 11.98 -1.61 -10.70
N THR A 3 11.99 -0.31 -10.41
CA THR A 3 10.79 0.38 -9.91
C THR A 3 10.08 1.09 -11.06
N SER A 4 8.77 1.24 -10.91
CA SER A 4 7.91 1.86 -11.91
C SER A 4 6.79 2.66 -11.24
N VAL A 5 6.32 3.68 -11.94
CA VAL A 5 5.17 4.50 -11.55
C VAL A 5 4.19 4.52 -12.71
N LEU A 6 2.92 4.24 -12.44
CA LEU A 6 1.83 4.42 -13.38
C LEU A 6 1.19 5.79 -13.09
N LEU A 7 1.28 6.71 -14.04
CA LEU A 7 0.54 7.97 -13.99
C LEU A 7 -0.76 7.78 -14.75
N SER A 8 -1.86 8.27 -14.19
CA SER A 8 -3.18 8.30 -14.82
C SER A 8 -3.82 9.66 -14.63
N TRP A 9 -4.53 10.15 -15.64
CA TRP A 9 -5.23 11.43 -15.66
C TRP A 9 -6.52 11.32 -16.48
N GLU A 10 -7.46 12.22 -16.24
CA GLU A 10 -8.75 12.24 -16.93
C GLU A 10 -8.88 13.49 -17.80
N PHE A 11 -9.71 13.40 -18.83
CA PHE A 11 -10.02 14.51 -19.72
C PHE A 11 -11.42 15.04 -19.39
N PRO A 12 -11.63 16.37 -19.37
CA PRO A 12 -12.97 16.94 -19.34
C PRO A 12 -13.82 16.44 -20.51
N ASP A 13 -15.14 16.34 -20.35
CA ASP A 13 -16.08 15.80 -21.35
C ASP A 13 -16.03 16.51 -22.72
N ASN A 14 -15.54 17.75 -22.73
CA ASN A 14 -15.39 18.65 -23.87
C ASN A 14 -13.94 18.77 -24.38
N TYR A 15 -13.03 17.91 -23.91
CA TYR A 15 -11.62 17.93 -24.31
C TYR A 15 -11.38 17.05 -25.54
N ASN A 16 -11.35 17.68 -26.73
CA ASN A 16 -11.07 17.02 -28.00
C ASN A 16 -9.71 17.45 -28.59
N SER A 17 -8.69 17.63 -27.75
CA SER A 17 -7.38 18.08 -28.25
C SER A 17 -6.54 16.90 -28.73
N PRO A 18 -6.17 16.83 -30.03
CA PRO A 18 -5.17 15.88 -30.52
C PRO A 18 -3.74 16.27 -30.10
N THR A 19 -3.58 17.30 -29.26
CA THR A 19 -2.26 17.83 -28.90
C THR A 19 -1.54 16.84 -27.99
N PRO A 20 -0.31 16.42 -28.34
CA PRO A 20 0.48 15.54 -27.51
C PRO A 20 0.83 16.20 -26.17
N TYR A 21 0.87 15.38 -25.13
CA TYR A 21 1.37 15.76 -23.81
C TYR A 21 2.86 15.53 -23.69
N LYS A 22 3.47 16.24 -22.74
CA LYS A 22 4.85 16.01 -22.31
C LYS A 22 4.88 15.76 -20.82
N ILE A 23 5.56 14.70 -20.40
CA ILE A 23 5.86 14.44 -19.00
C ILE A 23 7.32 14.78 -18.75
N GLN A 24 7.58 15.67 -17.81
CA GLN A 24 8.94 16.03 -17.39
C GLN A 24 9.21 15.50 -15.98
N TYR A 25 10.36 14.87 -15.79
CA TYR A 25 10.83 14.42 -14.47
C TYR A 25 12.35 14.34 -14.45
N ASN A 26 12.99 14.83 -13.39
CA ASN A 26 14.45 14.82 -13.22
C ASN A 26 15.24 15.30 -14.47
N GLY A 27 14.72 16.29 -15.21
CA GLY A 27 15.32 16.81 -16.44
C GLY A 27 15.07 15.97 -17.70
N LEU A 28 14.42 14.81 -17.60
CA LEU A 28 13.97 14.01 -18.73
C LEU A 28 12.60 14.49 -19.22
N THR A 29 12.35 14.35 -20.53
CA THR A 29 11.06 14.64 -21.15
C THR A 29 10.56 13.40 -21.89
N LEU A 30 9.31 13.03 -21.69
CA LEU A 30 8.63 11.96 -22.39
C LEU A 30 7.45 12.53 -23.18
N ASP A 31 7.43 12.26 -24.47
CA ASP A 31 6.26 12.52 -25.29
C ASP A 31 5.18 11.46 -25.02
N VAL A 32 3.94 11.94 -24.98
CA VAL A 32 2.75 11.15 -24.70
C VAL A 32 1.67 11.55 -25.69
N ASP A 33 0.98 10.57 -26.25
CA ASP A 33 -0.13 10.80 -27.17
C ASP A 33 -1.25 11.58 -26.45
N GLY A 34 -1.82 12.59 -27.14
CA GLY A 34 -2.93 13.41 -26.66
C GLY A 34 -4.20 12.63 -26.32
N ARG A 35 -4.34 11.40 -26.81
CA ARG A 35 -5.50 10.53 -26.54
C ARG A 35 -5.30 9.58 -25.36
N THR A 36 -4.09 9.51 -24.83
CA THR A 36 -3.75 8.60 -23.74
C THR A 36 -4.02 9.24 -22.39
N THR A 37 -4.63 8.49 -21.49
CA THR A 37 -4.95 8.89 -20.10
C THR A 37 -4.03 8.25 -19.07
N LYS A 38 -3.04 7.46 -19.50
CA LYS A 38 -2.13 6.75 -18.60
C LYS A 38 -0.74 6.53 -19.21
N LYS A 39 0.31 6.66 -18.41
CA LYS A 39 1.70 6.37 -18.83
C LYS A 39 2.44 5.61 -17.74
N LEU A 40 2.97 4.45 -18.10
CA LEU A 40 3.89 3.71 -17.25
C LEU A 40 5.31 4.24 -17.44
N ILE A 41 5.93 4.69 -16.36
CA ILE A 41 7.33 5.10 -16.31
C ILE A 41 8.10 4.00 -15.58
N THR A 42 9.13 3.47 -16.23
CA THR A 42 9.95 2.35 -15.72
C THR A 42 11.39 2.78 -15.52
N HIS A 43 12.22 1.90 -14.96
CA HIS A 43 13.64 2.14 -14.71
C HIS A 43 13.89 3.32 -13.74
N LEU A 44 12.99 3.51 -12.79
CA LEU A 44 13.20 4.46 -11.71
C LEU A 44 14.17 3.85 -10.67
N LYS A 45 14.78 4.71 -9.86
CA LYS A 45 15.59 4.31 -8.71
C LYS A 45 14.64 3.95 -7.56
N PRO A 46 14.92 2.90 -6.78
CA PRO A 46 14.15 2.60 -5.57
C PRO A 46 14.38 3.68 -4.50
N HIS A 47 13.44 3.78 -3.55
CA HIS A 47 13.51 4.73 -2.43
C HIS A 47 13.90 6.17 -2.87
N THR A 48 13.33 6.64 -3.97
CA THR A 48 13.60 7.97 -4.50
C THR A 48 12.28 8.72 -4.66
N PHE A 49 12.29 10.00 -4.30
CA PHE A 49 11.19 10.91 -4.52
C PHE A 49 11.26 11.47 -5.94
N TYR A 50 10.15 11.36 -6.68
CA TYR A 50 10.03 11.87 -8.04
C TYR A 50 8.92 12.91 -8.15
N ASN A 51 9.19 13.92 -8.97
CA ASN A 51 8.23 14.93 -9.39
C ASN A 51 8.00 14.79 -10.90
N PHE A 52 6.75 14.55 -11.28
CA PHE A 52 6.30 14.38 -12.65
C PHE A 52 5.41 15.55 -13.05
N VAL A 53 5.85 16.33 -14.04
CA VAL A 53 5.09 17.47 -14.58
C VAL A 53 4.48 17.08 -15.92
N LEU A 54 3.16 16.91 -15.95
CA LEU A 54 2.38 16.70 -17.17
C LEU A 54 2.01 18.05 -17.77
N THR A 55 2.40 18.29 -19.02
CA THR A 55 2.18 19.57 -19.72
C THR A 55 1.55 19.36 -21.09
N ASN A 56 0.59 20.21 -21.46
CA ASN A 56 -0.02 20.27 -22.79
C ASN A 56 0.12 21.70 -23.33
N ARG A 57 1.01 21.93 -24.32
CA ARG A 57 1.19 23.26 -24.93
C ARG A 57 0.31 23.43 -26.18
N GLY A 58 -0.99 23.16 -26.04
CA GLY A 58 -1.92 23.04 -27.17
C GLY A 58 -2.94 24.15 -27.36
N SER A 59 -3.13 25.07 -26.42
CA SER A 59 -4.24 26.01 -26.51
C SER A 59 -3.87 27.38 -25.96
N SER A 60 -4.15 28.42 -26.74
CA SER A 60 -4.03 29.86 -26.43
C SER A 60 -4.83 30.33 -25.20
N LEU A 61 -5.49 29.42 -24.48
CA LEU A 61 -6.34 29.65 -23.30
C LEU A 61 -5.69 29.17 -21.98
N GLY A 62 -4.39 28.88 -21.99
CA GLY A 62 -3.69 28.32 -20.83
C GLY A 62 -3.64 26.80 -20.93
N GLY A 63 -2.47 26.29 -21.31
CA GLY A 63 -2.23 24.86 -21.44
C GLY A 63 -2.34 24.13 -20.09
N LEU A 64 -2.68 22.84 -20.13
CA LEU A 64 -2.65 21.99 -18.95
C LEU A 64 -1.22 21.91 -18.42
N GLN A 65 -1.00 22.25 -17.15
CA GLN A 65 0.21 21.94 -16.41
C GLN A 65 -0.20 21.35 -15.06
N GLN A 66 0.13 20.08 -14.83
CA GLN A 66 -0.18 19.37 -13.60
C GLN A 66 1.08 18.73 -13.05
N THR A 67 1.24 18.78 -11.73
CA THR A 67 2.41 18.21 -11.06
C THR A 67 1.96 17.11 -10.11
N VAL A 68 2.50 15.91 -10.31
CA VAL A 68 2.24 14.74 -9.48
C VAL A 68 3.55 14.28 -8.85
N THR A 69 3.52 13.97 -7.57
CA THR A 69 4.69 13.47 -6.84
C THR A 69 4.46 12.04 -6.41
N ALA A 70 5.52 11.23 -6.43
CA ALA A 70 5.45 9.84 -6.01
C ALA A 70 6.77 9.37 -5.39
N TRP A 71 6.65 8.50 -4.38
CA TRP A 71 7.76 7.76 -3.81
C TRP A 71 7.82 6.36 -4.42
N THR A 72 8.98 5.98 -4.96
CA THR A 72 9.19 4.61 -5.42
C THR A 72 9.42 3.67 -4.24
N ALA A 73 8.89 2.46 -4.33
CA ALA A 73 9.09 1.42 -3.32
C ALA A 73 10.57 1.15 -2.99
N PHE A 74 10.79 0.70 -1.76
CA PHE A 74 12.10 0.24 -1.29
C PHE A 74 12.47 -1.09 -1.93
N ASN A 75 13.76 -1.38 -1.89
CA ASN A 75 14.29 -2.68 -2.30
C ASN A 75 13.99 -3.70 -1.19
N LEU A 76 12.81 -4.34 -1.24
CA LEU A 76 12.30 -5.20 -0.16
C LEU A 76 13.12 -6.47 0.05
N LEU A 77 13.71 -7.04 -1.00
CA LEU A 77 14.54 -8.26 -0.93
C LEU A 77 15.68 -8.15 -1.96
N SER A 78 16.87 -7.78 -1.50
CA SER A 78 18.04 -7.62 -2.37
C SER A 78 18.50 -8.93 -3.03
N GLY A 79 18.03 -10.09 -2.54
CA GLY A 79 18.32 -11.41 -3.07
C GLY A 79 17.18 -12.41 -2.82
N LYS A 80 17.43 -13.68 -3.16
CA LYS A 80 16.53 -14.78 -2.81
C LYS A 80 16.82 -15.24 -1.38
N PRO A 81 15.81 -15.55 -0.55
CA PRO A 81 16.05 -16.22 0.73
C PRO A 81 16.70 -17.58 0.48
N SER A 82 17.67 -17.92 1.32
CA SER A 82 18.35 -19.22 1.26
C SER A 82 18.00 -20.04 2.48
N VAL A 83 17.86 -21.35 2.28
CA VAL A 83 17.46 -22.29 3.33
C VAL A 83 18.66 -23.13 3.73
N ALA A 84 18.84 -23.36 5.03
CA ALA A 84 19.89 -24.24 5.52
C ALA A 84 19.70 -25.66 4.96
N PRO A 85 20.77 -26.34 4.51
CA PRO A 85 20.65 -27.64 3.82
C PRO A 85 20.15 -28.78 4.71
N LYS A 86 20.23 -28.63 6.03
CA LYS A 86 19.85 -29.67 7.00
C LYS A 86 18.96 -29.07 8.10
N PRO A 87 17.89 -29.77 8.49
CA PRO A 87 17.18 -29.48 9.72
C PRO A 87 18.12 -29.62 10.92
N ASP A 88 17.88 -28.84 11.97
CA ASP A 88 18.54 -29.01 13.26
C ASP A 88 18.06 -30.30 13.97
N ALA A 89 18.63 -30.56 15.15
CA ALA A 89 18.33 -31.77 15.93
C ALA A 89 16.86 -31.87 16.35
N ASP A 90 16.14 -30.75 16.38
CA ASP A 90 14.73 -30.66 16.76
C ASP A 90 13.81 -30.63 15.53
N GLY A 91 14.38 -30.71 14.31
CA GLY A 91 13.66 -30.76 13.04
C GLY A 91 13.32 -29.39 12.44
N PHE A 92 13.82 -28.29 13.00
CA PHE A 92 13.63 -26.95 12.43
C PHE A 92 14.61 -26.68 11.30
N ILE A 93 14.17 -25.89 10.31
CA ILE A 93 15.00 -25.49 9.18
C ILE A 93 15.25 -23.99 9.28
N MET A 94 16.53 -23.60 9.31
CA MET A 94 16.91 -22.19 9.35
C MET A 94 16.79 -21.55 7.98
N VAL A 95 16.07 -20.43 7.89
CA VAL A 95 15.89 -19.64 6.66
C VAL A 95 16.64 -18.33 6.81
N TYR A 96 17.59 -18.07 5.91
CA TYR A 96 18.32 -16.81 5.83
C TYR A 96 17.60 -15.88 4.86
N LEU A 97 17.03 -14.79 5.38
CA LEU A 97 16.50 -13.71 4.56
C LEU A 97 17.61 -12.71 4.20
N PRO A 98 17.68 -12.23 2.96
CA PRO A 98 18.62 -11.19 2.57
C PRO A 98 18.18 -9.83 3.10
N ASP A 99 19.15 -8.97 3.42
CA ASP A 99 18.88 -7.64 3.95
C ASP A 99 18.05 -6.81 2.95
N GLY A 100 16.92 -6.28 3.44
CA GLY A 100 16.07 -5.34 2.73
C GLY A 100 16.30 -3.91 3.23
N GLN A 101 16.23 -2.91 2.34
CA GLN A 101 16.39 -1.50 2.70
C GLN A 101 15.07 -0.87 3.19
N SER A 102 14.24 -1.63 3.93
CA SER A 102 13.00 -1.09 4.48
C SER A 102 13.30 -0.15 5.66
N PRO A 103 12.79 1.10 5.68
CA PRO A 103 12.88 1.97 6.85
C PRO A 103 11.93 1.52 7.98
N VAL A 104 11.02 0.57 7.68
CA VAL A 104 10.10 0.01 8.66
C VAL A 104 10.74 -1.25 9.25
N PRO A 105 10.94 -1.33 10.58
CA PRO A 105 11.38 -2.56 11.22
C PRO A 105 10.39 -3.67 10.88
N VAL A 106 10.88 -4.78 10.34
CA VAL A 106 10.05 -5.97 10.12
C VAL A 106 9.75 -6.56 11.50
N GLN A 107 8.59 -6.24 12.05
CA GLN A 107 8.10 -6.86 13.28
C GLN A 107 7.58 -8.25 12.94
N TYR A 108 8.33 -9.28 13.34
CA TYR A 108 7.84 -10.66 13.29
C TYR A 108 6.70 -10.80 14.31
N ALA A 109 5.46 -10.79 13.84
CA ALA A 109 4.31 -11.11 14.67
C ALA A 109 4.38 -12.61 15.03
N GLN A 110 4.72 -12.91 16.29
CA GLN A 110 4.63 -14.26 16.83
C GLN A 110 3.15 -14.69 16.82
N PRO A 111 2.82 -15.92 16.37
CA PRO A 111 1.47 -16.43 16.51
C PRO A 111 1.15 -16.56 18.01
N HIS A 112 0.29 -15.69 18.52
CA HIS A 112 -0.27 -15.86 19.86
C HIS A 112 -1.23 -17.05 19.83
N HIS A 113 -0.89 -18.10 20.59
CA HIS A 113 -1.71 -19.30 20.75
C HIS A 113 -3.14 -18.94 21.22
N PRO A 114 -4.20 -19.60 20.71
CA PRO A 114 -5.56 -19.31 21.14
C PRO A 114 -5.79 -19.75 22.59
N ILE A 115 -6.43 -18.85 23.36
CA ILE A 115 -6.84 -19.04 24.76
C ILE A 115 -7.69 -20.31 24.91
N SER A 116 -7.31 -21.13 25.88
CA SER A 116 -7.99 -22.36 26.29
C SER A 116 -9.43 -22.12 26.75
N ARG A 117 -10.32 -22.99 26.27
CA ARG A 117 -11.77 -23.15 26.56
C ARG A 117 -12.24 -22.58 27.90
N LEU A 118 -13.18 -21.62 27.85
CA LEU A 118 -14.05 -21.32 28.98
C LEU A 118 -14.88 -22.58 29.30
N ARG A 119 -14.66 -23.10 30.51
CA ARG A 119 -15.41 -24.19 31.12
C ARG A 119 -16.84 -23.70 31.36
N ASN A 120 -17.82 -24.43 30.84
CA ASN A 120 -19.24 -24.22 31.11
C ASN A 120 -19.49 -24.28 32.62
N ASP A 121 -19.89 -23.16 33.21
CA ASP A 121 -20.41 -23.14 34.57
C ASP A 121 -21.83 -22.57 34.55
N TRP A 122 -22.76 -23.40 34.06
CA TRP A 122 -24.19 -23.17 34.24
C TRP A 122 -24.59 -23.79 35.59
N GLY A 123 -24.52 -22.98 36.65
CA GLY A 123 -25.14 -23.30 37.94
C GLY A 123 -26.66 -23.11 37.85
N SER A 124 -27.41 -24.14 38.23
CA SER A 124 -28.88 -24.20 38.23
C SER A 124 -29.54 -23.07 39.04
N PRO A 125 -30.73 -22.58 38.62
CA PRO A 125 -31.47 -21.55 39.35
C PRO A 125 -32.32 -22.19 40.45
N GLN A 126 -32.04 -21.86 41.70
CA GLN A 126 -32.98 -22.07 42.79
C GLN A 126 -32.70 -21.10 43.93
N ASP A 127 -33.77 -20.39 44.29
CA ASP A 127 -34.02 -19.70 45.55
C ASP A 127 -33.33 -18.34 45.74
N HIS A 128 -34.11 -17.26 45.60
CA HIS A 128 -34.47 -16.42 46.74
C HIS A 128 -35.34 -15.22 46.29
N SER A 129 -36.64 -15.38 46.50
CA SER A 129 -37.60 -14.44 47.11
C SER A 129 -37.48 -12.92 46.82
N MET A 130 -38.45 -12.40 46.06
CA MET A 130 -38.84 -10.97 46.05
C MET A 130 -39.37 -10.50 47.40
N PRO A 131 -39.09 -9.25 47.78
CA PRO A 131 -40.09 -8.40 48.42
C PRO A 131 -40.49 -7.21 47.54
N GLN A 132 -41.80 -7.03 47.41
CA GLN A 132 -42.51 -5.90 46.80
C GLN A 132 -42.22 -4.59 47.55
N SER A 133 -42.36 -3.43 46.89
CA SER A 133 -43.03 -2.18 47.35
C SER A 133 -42.73 -1.02 46.36
N PRO A 134 -43.40 0.16 46.41
CA PRO A 134 -44.60 0.45 45.61
C PRO A 134 -44.41 1.65 44.67
N CYS A 135 -45.31 1.82 43.70
CA CYS A 135 -45.41 3.05 42.91
C CYS A 135 -45.82 4.25 43.77
N PRO A 136 -45.35 5.47 43.44
CA PRO A 136 -46.16 6.66 43.64
C PRO A 136 -46.61 7.24 42.29
N SER A 137 -47.90 7.52 42.26
CA SER A 137 -48.68 8.23 41.25
C SER A 137 -48.49 9.74 41.32
N SER A 138 -48.31 10.37 40.16
CA SER A 138 -49.17 11.40 39.56
C SER A 138 -48.37 12.51 38.88
#